data_AF-A0A8J2TKX4-F1
#
_entry.id   AF-A0A8J2TKX4-F1
#
_cell.length_a   1.000
_cell.length_b   1.000
_cell.length_c   1.000
_cell.angle_alpha   90.00
_cell.angle_beta   90.00
_cell.angle_gamma   90.00
#
_symmetry.space_group_name_H-M   'P 1'
#
loop_
_entity.id
_entity.type
_entity.pdbx_description
1 polymer ?
#
loop_
_entity_poly.entity_id
_entity_poly.type
_entity_poly.pdbx_seq_one_letter_code
_entity_poly.pdbx_strand_id
1 'polypeptide(L)'
;MGSIGKIEQGIVSVNAYGVYEHLTFPLLFKIFKPKGTLKPNDKYQTKIELASEMVEELINFGFEIELVLADSLYGESSSFIETLDKHQLPWVLASSK
;
A
#
# COMPACT_ATOMS: atom_id res chain seq x y z
N MET A 1 9.38 -2.25 -12.69
CA MET A 1 10.84 -2.45 -12.88
C MET A 1 11.60 -1.20 -12.45
N GLY A 2 12.03 -1.14 -11.18
CA GLY A 2 12.97 -0.12 -10.69
C GLY A 2 14.38 -0.71 -10.70
N SER A 3 15.18 -0.32 -11.69
CA SER A 3 16.52 -0.83 -11.96
C SER A 3 17.50 -0.66 -10.79
N ILE A 4 18.31 -1.70 -10.59
CA ILE A 4 19.56 -1.75 -9.84
C ILE A 4 20.34 -0.44 -10.06
N GLY A 5 20.62 0.30 -8.98
CA GLY A 5 21.43 1.53 -9.00
C GLY A 5 20.73 2.84 -8.57
N LYS A 6 19.39 2.88 -8.44
CA LYS A 6 18.71 4.05 -7.87
C LYS A 6 18.56 3.92 -6.36
N ILE A 7 19.25 4.77 -5.60
CA ILE A 7 18.92 4.98 -4.20
C ILE A 7 17.51 5.59 -4.17
N GLU A 8 16.51 4.90 -3.62
CA GLU A 8 15.18 5.47 -3.39
C GLU A 8 15.30 6.59 -2.33
N GLN A 9 15.61 7.81 -2.78
CA GLN A 9 15.84 8.98 -1.90
C GLN A 9 14.65 9.94 -1.83
N GLY A 10 13.60 9.70 -2.63
CA GLY A 10 12.42 10.58 -2.65
C GLY A 10 11.44 10.24 -1.53
N ILE A 11 10.91 11.29 -0.88
CA ILE A 11 9.65 11.20 -0.15
C ILE A 11 8.54 10.99 -1.19
N VAL A 12 7.70 9.96 -1.02
CA VAL A 12 6.61 9.64 -1.97
C VAL A 12 5.32 9.36 -1.22
N SER A 13 4.18 9.46 -1.91
CA SER A 13 2.89 9.00 -1.38
C SER A 13 2.60 7.56 -1.79
N VAL A 14 2.06 6.78 -0.85
CA VAL A 14 1.33 5.54 -1.09
C VAL A 14 -0.14 5.90 -1.12
N ASN A 15 -0.86 5.53 -2.17
CA ASN A 15 -2.23 6.02 -2.42
C ASN A 15 -3.17 4.83 -2.59
N ALA A 16 -4.38 4.93 -2.03
CA ALA A 16 -5.48 4.03 -2.26
C ALA A 16 -6.63 4.77 -2.95
N TYR A 17 -7.22 4.12 -3.95
CA TYR A 17 -8.35 4.64 -4.71
C TYR A 17 -9.49 3.62 -4.67
N GLY A 18 -10.71 4.13 -4.58
CA GLY A 18 -11.92 3.37 -4.69
C GLY A 18 -12.36 3.36 -6.14
N VAL A 19 -12.81 2.20 -6.61
CA VAL A 19 -13.45 2.06 -7.91
C VAL A 19 -14.86 1.56 -7.66
N TYR A 20 -15.86 2.37 -8.05
CA TYR A 20 -17.27 2.01 -7.95
C TYR A 20 -17.96 2.39 -9.26
N GLU A 21 -18.53 1.39 -9.93
CA GLU A 21 -19.09 1.52 -11.29
C GLU A 21 -18.08 2.14 -12.28
N HIS A 22 -18.33 3.38 -12.71
CA HIS A 22 -17.49 4.12 -13.66
C HIS A 22 -16.70 5.24 -12.97
N LEU A 23 -16.69 5.27 -11.64
CA LEU A 23 -16.03 6.30 -10.85
C LEU A 23 -14.79 5.76 -10.17
N THR A 24 -13.70 6.53 -10.29
CA THR A 24 -12.50 6.35 -9.47
C THR A 24 -12.35 7.58 -8.58
N PHE A 25 -12.24 7.36 -7.28
CA PHE A 25 -12.10 8.44 -6.30
C PHE A 25 -11.01 8.11 -5.28
N PRO A 26 -10.28 9.13 -4.78
CA PRO A 26 -9.26 8.91 -3.77
C PRO A 26 -9.92 8.46 -2.46
N LEU A 27 -9.34 7.46 -1.81
CA LEU A 27 -9.77 7.02 -0.49
C LEU A 27 -8.87 7.60 0.60
N LEU A 28 -7.58 7.31 0.51
CA LEU A 28 -6.57 7.85 1.41
C LEU A 28 -5.16 7.76 0.80
N PHE A 29 -4.22 8.44 1.44
CA PHE A 29 -2.80 8.31 1.15
C PHE A 29 -1.98 8.37 2.43
N LYS A 30 -0.81 7.73 2.42
CA LYS A 30 0.21 7.87 3.45
C LYS A 30 1.54 8.30 2.82
N ILE A 31 2.37 8.99 3.61
CA ILE A 31 3.66 9.49 3.13
C ILE A 31 4.78 8.53 3.53
N PHE A 32 5.43 7.95 2.54
CA PHE A 32 6.67 7.21 2.73
C PHE A 32 7.85 8.18 2.84
N LYS A 33 8.61 8.03 3.93
CA LYS A 33 9.84 8.77 4.19
C LYS A 33 11.03 7.81 4.19
N PRO A 34 11.98 7.94 3.26
CA PRO A 34 13.24 7.19 3.34
C PRO A 34 13.96 7.46 4.67
N LYS A 35 14.71 6.47 5.19
CA LYS A 35 15.38 6.56 6.50
C LYS A 35 16.22 7.83 6.69
N GLY A 36 16.92 8.28 5.63
CA GLY A 36 17.75 9.49 5.68
C GLY A 36 16.97 10.81 5.76
N THR A 37 15.64 10.78 5.66
CA THR A 37 14.75 11.97 5.68
C THR A 37 13.92 12.07 6.96
N LEU A 38 14.07 11.12 7.88
CA LEU A 38 13.30 11.06 9.12
C LEU A 38 13.70 12.18 10.08
N LYS A 39 12.70 12.84 10.65
CA LYS A 39 12.87 13.75 11.79
C LYS A 39 12.93 12.95 13.10
N PRO A 40 13.40 13.52 14.23
CA PRO A 40 13.54 12.78 15.50
C PRO A 40 12.28 12.08 16.02
N ASN A 41 11.08 12.57 15.65
CA ASN A 41 9.80 11.98 16.04
C ASN A 41 9.15 11.15 14.93
N ASP A 42 9.79 11.01 13.77
CA ASP A 42 9.27 10.18 12.69
C ASP A 42 9.54 8.70 12.97
N LYS A 43 8.51 7.87 12.90
CA LYS A 43 8.66 6.42 12.85
C LYS A 43 8.90 5.99 11.41
N TYR A 44 9.94 5.21 11.18
CA TYR A 44 10.16 4.60 9.87
C TYR A 44 9.08 3.54 9.60
N GLN A 45 8.48 3.61 8.42
CA GLN A 45 7.60 2.58 7.88
C GLN A 45 7.94 2.37 6.40
N THR A 46 7.95 1.11 5.99
CA THR A 46 8.05 0.71 4.59
C THR A 46 6.75 1.00 3.85
N LYS A 47 6.80 1.08 2.51
CA LYS A 47 5.59 1.26 1.69
C LYS A 47 4.58 0.11 1.91
N ILE A 48 5.09 -1.10 2.16
CA ILE A 48 4.29 -2.28 2.48
C ILE A 48 3.54 -2.10 3.80
N GLU A 49 4.23 -1.73 4.88
CA GLU A 49 3.60 -1.46 6.17
C GLU A 49 2.56 -0.35 6.07
N LEU A 50 2.86 0.71 5.32
CA LEU A 50 1.90 1.78 5.05
C LEU A 50 0.66 1.26 4.33
N ALA A 51 0.82 0.44 3.28
CA ALA A 51 -0.32 -0.13 2.56
C ALA A 51 -1.18 -1.07 3.43
N SER A 52 -0.55 -1.93 4.26
CA SER A 52 -1.27 -2.77 5.23
C SER A 52 -2.09 -1.91 6.21
N GLU A 53 -1.49 -0.86 6.76
CA GLU A 53 -2.18 0.08 7.66
C GLU A 53 -3.35 0.78 6.95
N MET A 54 -3.18 1.15 5.68
CA MET A 54 -4.26 1.76 4.89
C MET A 54 -5.45 0.82 4.69
N VAL A 55 -5.20 -0.49 4.49
CA VAL A 55 -6.26 -1.49 4.40
C VAL A 55 -7.01 -1.61 5.73
N GLU A 56 -6.29 -1.70 6.85
CA GLU A 56 -6.90 -1.75 8.18
C GLU A 56 -7.74 -0.51 8.48
N GLU A 57 -7.26 0.68 8.12
CA GLU A 57 -8.01 1.94 8.27
C GLU A 57 -9.30 1.94 7.45
N LEU A 58 -9.26 1.48 6.20
CA LEU A 58 -10.46 1.41 5.35
C LEU A 58 -11.51 0.46 5.92
N ILE A 59 -11.09 -0.72 6.41
CA ILE A 59 -11.99 -1.65 7.09
C ILE A 59 -12.60 -0.98 8.33
N ASN A 60 -11.78 -0.29 9.13
CA ASN A 60 -12.25 0.39 10.34
C ASN A 60 -13.19 1.57 10.04
N PHE A 61 -13.07 2.21 8.87
CA PHE A 61 -14.01 3.21 8.39
C PHE A 61 -15.33 2.62 7.91
N GLY A 62 -15.44 1.29 7.84
CA GLY A 62 -16.65 0.58 7.42
C GLY A 62 -16.76 0.39 5.91
N PHE A 63 -15.65 0.46 5.17
CA PHE A 63 -15.68 0.12 3.74
C PHE A 63 -15.90 -1.39 3.57
N GLU A 64 -16.91 -1.73 2.78
CA GLU A 64 -17.11 -3.08 2.26
C GLU A 64 -16.21 -3.27 1.03
N ILE A 65 -15.00 -3.78 1.27
CA ILE A 65 -14.01 -3.99 0.22
C ILE A 65 -14.27 -5.35 -0.44
N GLU A 66 -14.78 -5.33 -1.67
CA GLU A 66 -15.04 -6.57 -2.44
C GLU A 66 -13.77 -7.19 -3.04
N LEU A 67 -12.79 -6.34 -3.38
CA LEU A 67 -11.56 -6.77 -4.04
C LEU A 67 -10.44 -5.73 -3.84
N VAL A 68 -9.24 -6.21 -3.49
CA VAL A 68 -8.02 -5.40 -3.50
C VAL A 68 -7.22 -5.64 -4.78
N LEU A 69 -6.88 -4.56 -5.49
CA LEU A 69 -5.99 -4.55 -6.64
C LEU A 69 -4.68 -3.86 -6.28
N ALA A 70 -3.54 -4.49 -6.54
CA ALA A 70 -2.24 -3.84 -6.33
C ALA A 70 -1.16 -4.31 -7.32
N ASP A 71 -0.15 -3.45 -7.51
CA ASP A 71 1.00 -3.73 -8.37
C ASP A 71 1.97 -4.76 -7.76
N SER A 72 3.01 -5.12 -8.52
CA SER A 72 3.91 -6.20 -8.16
C SER A 72 4.80 -5.91 -6.95
N LEU A 73 4.99 -4.65 -6.56
CA LEU A 73 5.67 -4.32 -5.30
C LEU A 73 4.92 -4.93 -4.11
N TYR A 74 3.59 -4.84 -4.13
CA TYR A 74 2.73 -5.37 -3.08
C TYR A 74 2.43 -6.86 -3.29
N GLY A 75 2.28 -7.30 -4.54
CA GLY A 75 2.04 -8.71 -4.88
C GLY A 75 3.19 -9.65 -4.56
N GLU A 76 4.42 -9.14 -4.40
CA GLU A 76 5.58 -9.93 -4.00
C GLU A 76 5.82 -9.91 -2.48
N SER A 77 5.01 -9.16 -1.72
CA SER A 77 5.13 -9.05 -0.27
C SER A 77 4.23 -10.06 0.44
N SER A 78 4.84 -11.08 1.06
CA SER A 78 4.09 -12.05 1.89
C SER A 78 3.35 -11.39 3.04
N SER A 79 3.95 -10.38 3.69
CA SER A 79 3.32 -9.66 4.80
C SER A 79 2.09 -8.86 4.38
N PHE A 80 2.08 -8.32 3.16
CA PHE A 80 0.88 -7.64 2.66
C PHE A 80 -0.23 -8.64 2.35
N ILE A 81 0.11 -9.75 1.68
CA ILE A 81 -0.83 -10.83 1.38
C ILE A 81 -1.43 -11.40 2.68
N GLU A 82 -0.61 -11.66 3.69
CA GLU A 82 -1.08 -12.10 5.01
C GLU A 82 -2.04 -11.11 5.67
N THR A 83 -1.85 -9.80 5.46
CA THR A 83 -2.80 -8.77 5.93
C THR A 83 -4.14 -8.94 5.22
N LEU A 84 -4.15 -9.09 3.90
CA LEU A 84 -5.38 -9.28 3.12
C LEU A 84 -6.10 -10.58 3.53
N ASP A 85 -5.35 -11.68 3.66
CA ASP A 85 -5.89 -12.99 4.02
C ASP A 85 -6.45 -13.01 5.45
N LYS A 86 -5.78 -12.34 6.40
CA LYS A 86 -6.26 -12.18 7.79
C LYS A 86 -7.63 -11.49 7.84
N HIS A 87 -7.86 -10.53 6.95
CA HIS A 87 -9.12 -9.82 6.81
C HIS A 87 -10.09 -10.47 5.82
N GLN A 88 -9.75 -11.64 5.29
CA GLN A 88 -10.53 -12.40 4.30
C GLN A 88 -10.88 -11.58 3.05
N LEU A 89 -9.99 -10.65 2.67
CA LEU A 89 -10.19 -9.80 1.51
C LEU A 89 -9.77 -10.52 0.23
N PRO A 90 -10.66 -10.66 -0.77
CA PRO A 90 -10.26 -11.11 -2.09
C PRO A 90 -9.25 -10.15 -2.71
N TRP A 91 -8.29 -10.67 -3.48
CA TRP A 91 -7.27 -9.84 -4.10
C TRP A 91 -6.85 -10.33 -5.50
N VAL A 92 -6.47 -9.38 -6.34
CA VAL A 92 -5.71 -9.62 -7.58
C VAL A 92 -4.46 -8.76 -7.52
N LEU A 93 -3.31 -9.41 -7.42
CA LEU A 93 -2.01 -8.76 -7.29
C LEU A 93 -1.16 -9.10 -8.50
N ALA A 94 -0.47 -8.10 -9.06
CA ALA A 94 0.49 -8.36 -10.12
C ALA A 94 1.72 -9.11 -9.58
N SER A 95 2.36 -9.91 -10.43
CA SER A 95 3.62 -10.60 -10.12
C SER A 95 4.61 -10.35 -11.25
N SER A 96 5.89 -10.08 -10.93
CA SER A 96 6.89 -9.72 -11.95
C SER A 96 7.55 -10.93 -12.65
N LYS A 97 6.95 -12.12 -12.59
CA LYS A 97 7.48 -13.34 -13.23
C LYS A 97 7.27 -13.38 -14.74
#